data_AF-A0A3D4BFR2-F1
#
_entry.id   AF-A0A3D4BFR2-F1
#
_cell.length_a   1.000
_cell.length_b   1.000
_cell.length_c   1.000
_cell.angle_alpha   90.00
_cell.angle_beta   90.00
_cell.angle_gamma   90.00
#
_symmetry.space_group_name_H-M   'P 1'
#
loop_
_entity.id
_entity.type
_entity.pdbx_description
1 polymer ?
#
loop_
_entity_poly.entity_id
_entity_poly.type
_entity_poly.pdbx_seq_one_letter_code
_entity_poly.pdbx_strand_id
1 'polypeptide(L)'
;MFLHKTKYFSFIIVSLLFSFSSSFGQERNLQNITKLTNGGDNAEAYFSPNSKNLTLQVSNTAFGIPCDQIFMLDLQEKEINSKNLKLVSTGKGRTTCSYFMPDGKHIIYASTHEGNVACPAPPKPRDGKYLWAIYPDFDIYIADLQGN
;
A
#
# COMPACT_ATOMS: atom_id res chain seq x y z
N MET A 1 -74.99 12.53 21.15
CA MET A 1 -74.08 13.00 20.09
C MET A 1 -72.74 13.29 20.77
N PHE A 2 -71.82 12.34 20.90
CA PHE A 2 -70.96 11.81 19.85
C PHE A 2 -70.48 10.39 20.20
N LEU A 3 -70.41 9.55 19.16
CA LEU A 3 -69.93 8.18 19.16
C LEU A 3 -68.40 8.09 19.11
N HIS A 4 -67.92 6.97 19.69
CA HIS A 4 -66.74 6.15 19.35
C HIS A 4 -65.61 6.77 18.51
N LYS A 5 -64.36 6.63 18.99
CA LYS A 5 -63.27 6.07 18.15
C LYS A 5 -62.32 5.18 18.96
N THR A 6 -62.40 3.90 18.64
CA THR A 6 -61.56 2.77 19.04
C THR A 6 -60.11 2.97 18.56
N LYS A 7 -59.13 2.69 19.42
CA LYS A 7 -57.70 2.69 19.06
C LYS A 7 -57.38 1.43 18.25
N TYR A 8 -57.05 1.59 16.96
CA TYR A 8 -56.47 0.53 16.14
C TYR A 8 -54.95 0.64 16.20
N PHE A 9 -54.30 -0.25 16.94
CA PHE A 9 -52.84 -0.40 16.94
C PHE A 9 -52.50 -1.44 15.87
N SER A 10 -52.16 -0.98 14.67
CA SER A 10 -51.73 -1.86 13.56
C SER A 10 -50.25 -2.17 13.75
N PHE A 11 -49.94 -3.39 14.20
CA PHE A 11 -48.58 -3.92 14.17
C PHE A 11 -48.25 -4.36 12.73
N ILE A 12 -47.55 -3.52 11.99
CA ILE A 12 -46.92 -3.92 10.73
C ILE A 12 -45.63 -4.65 11.09
N ILE A 13 -45.64 -5.97 11.05
CA ILE A 13 -44.42 -6.79 11.09
C ILE A 13 -43.85 -6.81 9.67
N VAL A 14 -42.85 -5.97 9.42
CA VAL A 14 -42.05 -6.05 8.19
C VAL A 14 -41.02 -7.16 8.38
N SER A 15 -41.26 -8.31 7.76
CA SER A 15 -40.32 -9.43 7.71
C SER A 15 -39.11 -9.04 6.85
N LEU A 16 -38.00 -8.67 7.48
CA LEU A 16 -36.70 -8.48 6.81
C LEU A 16 -36.14 -9.83 6.37
N LEU A 17 -36.30 -10.16 5.09
CA LEU A 17 -35.59 -11.28 4.44
C LEU A 17 -34.12 -10.91 4.29
N PHE A 18 -33.31 -11.26 5.29
CA PHE A 18 -31.86 -11.16 5.21
C PHE A 18 -31.33 -12.25 4.27
N SER A 19 -31.11 -11.90 3.00
CA SER A 19 -30.43 -12.79 2.05
C SER A 19 -28.95 -12.87 2.41
N PHE A 20 -28.57 -13.92 3.13
CA PHE A 20 -27.18 -14.16 3.52
C PHE A 20 -26.39 -14.68 2.31
N SER A 21 -25.76 -13.77 1.57
CA SER A 21 -24.86 -14.14 0.47
C SER A 21 -23.51 -14.52 1.04
N SER A 22 -23.21 -15.82 1.10
CA SER A 22 -21.86 -16.30 1.41
C SER A 22 -21.00 -16.16 0.17
N SER A 23 -20.10 -15.18 0.15
CA SER A 23 -19.06 -15.08 -0.88
C SER A 23 -17.96 -16.09 -0.56
N PHE A 24 -17.88 -17.16 -1.35
CA PHE A 24 -16.73 -18.04 -1.34
C PHE A 24 -15.71 -17.49 -2.35
N GLY A 25 -14.47 -17.28 -1.91
CA GLY A 25 -13.39 -16.90 -2.82
C GLY A 25 -13.23 -17.95 -3.93
N GLN A 26 -13.08 -17.50 -5.17
CA GLN A 26 -12.86 -18.39 -6.31
C GLN A 26 -11.55 -19.17 -6.16
N GLU A 27 -10.54 -18.57 -5.53
CA GLU A 27 -9.23 -19.18 -5.36
C GLU A 27 -9.14 -20.11 -4.14
N ARG A 28 -8.66 -21.34 -4.36
CA ARG A 28 -8.72 -22.43 -3.37
C ARG A 28 -7.37 -22.79 -2.73
N ASN A 29 -6.24 -22.40 -3.33
CA ASN A 29 -4.91 -22.81 -2.86
C ASN A 29 -4.29 -21.81 -1.88
N LEU A 30 -4.69 -20.54 -1.91
CA LEU A 30 -4.19 -19.55 -0.96
C LEU A 30 -4.87 -19.71 0.40
N GLN A 31 -4.08 -20.08 1.41
CA GLN A 31 -4.50 -20.20 2.80
C GLN A 31 -3.70 -19.21 3.66
N ASN A 32 -4.26 -18.77 4.79
CA ASN A 32 -3.58 -17.88 5.76
C ASN A 32 -3.05 -16.56 5.17
N ILE A 33 -3.79 -15.97 4.22
CA ILE A 33 -3.42 -14.68 3.62
C ILE A 33 -3.43 -13.61 4.70
N THR A 34 -2.30 -12.91 4.84
CA THR A 34 -2.15 -11.78 5.77
C THR A 34 -1.93 -10.51 4.98
N LYS A 35 -2.70 -9.46 5.30
CA LYS A 35 -2.51 -8.12 4.73
C LYS A 35 -1.45 -7.38 5.52
N LEU A 36 -0.36 -7.00 4.86
CA LEU A 36 0.81 -6.38 5.52
C LEU A 36 0.72 -4.84 5.60
N THR A 37 0.12 -4.19 4.62
CA THR A 37 0.03 -2.72 4.56
C THR A 37 -1.41 -2.27 4.34
N ASN A 38 -1.72 -1.02 4.73
CA ASN A 38 -3.05 -0.43 4.58
C ASN A 38 -2.94 0.98 3.98
N GLY A 39 -3.82 1.26 3.00
CA GLY A 39 -3.88 2.55 2.31
C GLY A 39 -2.65 2.84 1.44
N GLY A 40 -2.73 3.93 0.68
CA GLY A 40 -1.69 4.32 -0.29
C GLY A 40 -1.50 3.29 -1.41
N ASP A 41 -0.49 3.57 -2.23
CA ASP A 41 0.01 2.65 -3.25
C ASP A 41 1.26 1.96 -2.70
N ASN A 42 1.24 0.63 -2.70
CA ASN A 42 2.36 -0.20 -2.24
C ASN A 42 2.70 -1.17 -3.36
N ALA A 43 3.92 -1.14 -3.85
CA ALA A 43 4.35 -1.88 -5.04
C ALA A 43 5.75 -2.47 -4.87
N GLU A 44 6.12 -3.38 -5.78
CA GLU A 44 7.50 -3.85 -5.97
C GLU A 44 8.16 -4.34 -4.67
N ALA A 45 7.46 -5.25 -3.97
CA ALA A 45 7.97 -5.82 -2.73
C ALA A 45 8.93 -6.99 -2.97
N TYR A 46 10.10 -6.99 -2.30
CA TYR A 46 11.11 -8.06 -2.41
C TYR A 46 11.65 -8.48 -1.04
N PHE A 47 11.81 -9.80 -0.85
CA PHE A 47 12.37 -10.37 0.38
C PHE A 47 13.87 -10.12 0.51
N SER A 48 14.32 -9.89 1.75
CA SER A 48 15.73 -10.00 2.10
C SER A 48 16.22 -11.43 1.94
N PRO A 49 17.54 -11.68 1.77
CA PRO A 49 18.09 -13.03 1.59
C PRO A 49 17.74 -14.00 2.73
N ASN A 50 17.50 -13.50 3.94
CA ASN A 50 17.10 -14.28 5.11
C ASN A 50 15.56 -14.32 5.34
N SER A 51 14.77 -13.77 4.42
CA SER A 51 13.30 -13.69 4.47
C SER A 51 12.69 -12.99 5.68
N LYS A 52 13.48 -12.19 6.41
CA LYS A 52 13.00 -11.46 7.60
C LYS A 52 12.46 -10.07 7.28
N ASN A 53 12.86 -9.49 6.15
CA ASN A 53 12.44 -8.14 5.77
C ASN A 53 11.89 -8.13 4.33
N LEU A 54 11.05 -7.14 4.04
CA LEU A 54 10.70 -6.72 2.69
C LEU A 54 11.27 -5.33 2.41
N THR A 55 11.73 -5.09 1.20
CA THR A 55 11.83 -3.74 0.63
C THR A 55 10.64 -3.53 -0.29
N LEU A 56 10.08 -2.32 -0.33
CA LEU A 56 8.89 -2.01 -1.13
C LEU A 56 8.80 -0.52 -1.45
N GLN A 57 8.16 -0.19 -2.57
CA GLN A 57 7.76 1.17 -2.92
C GLN A 57 6.47 1.55 -2.21
N VAL A 58 6.46 2.73 -1.61
CA VAL A 58 5.26 3.28 -0.96
C VAL A 58 5.05 4.72 -1.40
N SER A 59 3.82 5.00 -1.84
CA SER A 59 3.27 6.35 -2.02
C SER A 59 2.03 6.48 -1.15
N ASN A 60 1.97 7.50 -0.30
CA ASN A 60 0.81 7.73 0.55
C ASN A 60 0.72 9.19 0.99
N THR A 61 -0.11 9.97 0.30
CA THR A 61 -0.30 11.39 0.58
C THR A 61 -0.88 11.65 1.98
N ALA A 62 -1.68 10.73 2.53
CA ALA A 62 -2.19 10.85 3.90
C ALA A 62 -1.08 10.74 4.96
N PHE A 63 0.06 10.15 4.62
CA PHE A 63 1.24 10.06 5.48
C PHE A 63 2.38 10.98 5.03
N GLY A 64 2.10 11.96 4.16
CA GLY A 64 3.11 12.91 3.69
C GLY A 64 4.15 12.30 2.76
N ILE A 65 3.83 11.21 2.06
CA ILE A 65 4.69 10.55 1.07
C ILE A 65 4.12 10.84 -0.33
N PRO A 66 4.52 11.96 -0.97
CA PRO A 66 3.87 12.45 -2.19
C PRO A 66 4.19 11.64 -3.46
N CYS A 67 5.26 10.85 -3.44
CA CYS A 67 5.63 9.93 -4.52
C CYS A 67 6.45 8.76 -3.96
N ASP A 68 6.70 7.76 -4.81
CA ASP A 68 7.27 6.49 -4.40
C ASP A 68 8.60 6.69 -3.69
N GLN A 69 8.65 6.25 -2.43
CA GLN A 69 9.88 6.10 -1.65
C GLN A 69 10.11 4.62 -1.35
N ILE A 70 11.37 4.23 -1.18
CA ILE A 70 11.72 2.89 -0.77
C ILE A 70 11.67 2.80 0.75
N PHE A 71 10.86 1.87 1.23
CA PHE A 71 10.76 1.49 2.63
C PHE A 71 11.26 0.06 2.83
N MET A 72 11.55 -0.26 4.09
CA MET A 72 11.77 -1.61 4.58
C MET A 72 10.71 -1.95 5.62
N LEU A 73 10.23 -3.19 5.60
CA LEU A 73 9.27 -3.74 6.54
C LEU A 73 9.87 -4.99 7.20
N ASP A 74 9.93 -5.02 8.52
CA ASP A 74 10.34 -6.21 9.30
C ASP A 74 9.14 -7.14 9.48
N LEU A 75 9.28 -8.38 9.00
CA LEU A 75 8.26 -9.43 9.07
C LEU A 75 8.26 -10.18 10.41
N GLN A 76 9.18 -9.87 11.32
CA GLN A 76 9.25 -10.46 12.65
C GLN A 76 8.48 -9.65 13.71
N GLU A 77 8.00 -8.46 13.34
CA GLU A 77 7.20 -7.62 14.23
C GLU A 77 5.87 -8.30 14.59
N LYS A 78 5.43 -8.11 15.85
CA LYS A 78 4.17 -8.69 16.34
C LYS A 78 2.95 -8.14 15.62
N GLU A 79 3.01 -6.85 15.28
CA GLU A 79 1.99 -6.16 14.50
C GLU A 79 2.64 -5.54 13.29
N ILE A 80 2.22 -5.99 12.11
CA ILE A 80 2.71 -5.49 10.82
C ILE A 80 1.66 -4.53 10.27
N ASN A 81 2.01 -3.24 10.20
CA ASN A 81 1.19 -2.22 9.58
C ASN A 81 2.05 -1.09 8.98
N SER A 82 1.41 -0.12 8.33
CA SER A 82 2.10 0.98 7.65
C SER A 82 2.97 1.86 8.58
N LYS A 83 2.83 1.77 9.91
CA LYS A 83 3.70 2.46 10.88
C LYS A 83 5.05 1.76 11.08
N ASN A 84 5.16 0.48 10.72
CA ASN A 84 6.39 -0.30 10.82
C ASN A 84 7.31 -0.09 9.60
N LEU A 85 6.88 0.70 8.62
CA LEU A 85 7.67 1.03 7.44
C LEU A 85 8.85 1.95 7.83
N LYS A 86 10.07 1.47 7.63
CA LYS A 86 11.30 2.24 7.82
C LYS A 86 11.77 2.79 6.48
N LEU A 87 11.91 4.11 6.36
CA LEU A 87 12.45 4.72 5.15
C LEU A 87 13.92 4.26 4.97
N VAL A 88 14.26 3.76 3.78
CA VAL A 88 15.64 3.34 3.42
C VAL A 88 16.15 4.01 2.15
N SER A 89 15.38 4.96 1.62
CA SER A 89 15.82 5.91 0.59
C SER A 89 15.95 7.30 1.21
N THR A 90 16.27 8.31 0.40
CA THR A 90 16.57 9.67 0.86
C THR A 90 15.35 10.48 1.29
N GLY A 91 14.12 10.02 0.99
CA GLY A 91 12.89 10.81 1.16
C GLY A 91 12.73 11.92 0.13
N LYS A 92 13.62 11.99 -0.87
CA LYS A 92 13.70 13.02 -1.90
C LYS A 92 13.58 12.40 -3.29
N GLY A 93 13.09 13.19 -4.24
CA GLY A 93 12.79 12.71 -5.59
C GLY A 93 11.80 11.54 -5.56
N ARG A 94 11.57 10.90 -6.69
CA ARG A 94 10.91 9.59 -6.79
C ARG A 94 11.93 8.46 -6.79
N THR A 95 11.54 7.30 -6.28
CA THR A 95 12.33 6.06 -6.26
C THR A 95 11.58 4.89 -6.89
N THR A 96 12.29 3.85 -7.32
CA THR A 96 11.69 2.62 -7.88
C THR A 96 12.67 1.44 -7.89
N CYS A 97 12.14 0.22 -8.12
CA CYS A 97 12.87 -1.02 -8.40
C CYS A 97 13.92 -1.38 -7.33
N SER A 98 13.53 -1.30 -6.06
CA SER A 98 14.42 -1.66 -4.96
C SER A 98 14.66 -3.16 -4.87
N TYR A 99 15.88 -3.57 -4.52
CA TYR A 99 16.20 -4.96 -4.24
C TYR A 99 17.26 -5.10 -3.15
N PHE A 100 17.18 -6.14 -2.33
CA PHE A 100 18.23 -6.43 -1.35
C PHE A 100 19.48 -6.97 -2.04
N MET A 101 20.63 -6.38 -1.72
CA MET A 101 21.91 -6.89 -2.17
C MET A 101 22.20 -8.26 -1.52
N PRO A 102 23.04 -9.11 -2.14
CA PRO A 102 23.32 -10.46 -1.64
C PRO A 102 23.88 -10.53 -0.21
N ASP A 103 24.50 -9.45 0.27
CA ASP A 103 25.01 -9.36 1.64
C ASP A 103 23.92 -9.17 2.72
N GLY A 104 22.68 -8.88 2.30
CA GLY A 104 21.55 -8.59 3.18
C GLY A 104 21.70 -7.31 4.02
N LYS A 105 22.68 -6.45 3.70
CA LYS A 105 23.00 -5.21 4.43
C LYS A 105 22.74 -3.96 3.61
N HIS A 106 22.69 -4.10 2.29
CA HIS A 106 22.44 -3.00 1.38
C HIS A 106 21.21 -3.23 0.52
N ILE A 107 20.64 -2.14 0.03
CA ILE A 107 19.53 -2.12 -0.91
C ILE A 107 19.97 -1.29 -2.11
N ILE A 108 19.82 -1.86 -3.30
CA ILE A 108 19.96 -1.12 -4.56
C ILE A 108 18.58 -0.59 -4.98
N TYR A 109 18.51 0.64 -5.48
CA TYR A 109 17.27 1.23 -6.00
C TYR A 109 17.58 2.35 -7.00
N ALA A 110 16.61 2.72 -7.84
CA ALA A 110 16.72 3.88 -8.71
C ALA A 110 16.09 5.12 -8.05
N SER A 111 16.66 6.30 -8.26
CA SER A 111 16.12 7.55 -7.73
C SER A 111 16.42 8.77 -8.58
N THR A 112 15.57 9.79 -8.47
CA THR A 112 15.70 11.09 -9.17
C THR A 112 16.29 12.21 -8.30
N HIS A 113 16.66 11.92 -7.04
CA HIS A 113 16.94 12.95 -6.04
C HIS A 113 18.12 13.87 -6.34
N GLU A 114 19.13 13.42 -7.08
CA GLU A 114 20.27 14.26 -7.52
C GLU A 114 19.88 15.26 -8.62
N GLY A 115 18.95 14.89 -9.51
CA GLY A 115 18.43 15.81 -10.52
C GLY A 115 17.45 16.82 -9.92
N ASN A 116 16.55 16.35 -9.04
CA ASN A 116 15.64 17.22 -8.30
C ASN A 116 15.13 16.53 -7.02
N VAL A 117 15.18 17.25 -5.90
CA VAL A 117 14.66 16.76 -4.61
C VAL A 117 13.12 16.67 -4.59
N ALA A 118 12.43 17.38 -5.46
CA ALA A 118 10.98 17.35 -5.58
C ALA A 118 10.51 16.10 -6.35
N CYS A 119 9.32 15.61 -6.00
CA CYS A 119 8.69 14.55 -6.77
C CYS A 119 8.40 15.01 -8.22
N PRO A 120 8.88 14.29 -9.24
CA PRO A 120 8.53 14.60 -10.61
C PRO A 120 7.03 14.37 -10.84
N ALA A 121 6.42 15.18 -11.71
CA ALA A 121 5.00 15.06 -12.00
C ALA A 121 4.69 13.69 -12.64
N PRO A 122 3.63 12.98 -12.21
CA PRO A 122 3.22 11.74 -12.84
C PRO A 122 2.79 12.01 -14.29
N PRO A 123 3.02 11.06 -15.22
CA PRO A 123 2.57 11.23 -16.59
C PRO A 123 1.04 11.24 -16.62
N LYS A 124 0.47 11.99 -17.56
CA LYS A 124 -0.99 11.97 -17.77
C LYS A 124 -1.40 10.61 -18.32
N PRO A 125 -2.35 9.90 -17.68
CA PRO A 125 -2.90 8.66 -18.23
C PRO A 125 -3.43 8.86 -19.65
N ARG A 126 -3.24 7.87 -20.52
CA ARG A 126 -3.81 7.86 -21.88
C ARG A 126 -4.98 6.90 -21.90
N ASP A 127 -6.17 7.39 -22.26
CA ASP A 127 -7.40 6.58 -22.34
C ASP A 127 -7.72 5.83 -21.04
N GLY A 128 -7.42 6.44 -19.89
CA GLY A 128 -7.60 5.84 -18.56
C GLY A 128 -6.61 4.73 -18.20
N LYS A 129 -5.62 4.44 -19.06
CA LYS A 129 -4.61 3.41 -18.81
C LYS A 129 -3.48 3.96 -17.94
N TYR A 130 -3.02 3.10 -17.03
CA TYR A 130 -1.81 3.34 -16.26
C TYR A 130 -0.62 3.58 -17.18
N LEU A 131 0.20 4.57 -16.85
CA LEU A 131 1.42 4.89 -17.56
C LEU A 131 2.55 5.04 -16.53
N TRP A 132 3.55 4.17 -16.66
CA TRP A 132 4.77 4.24 -15.88
C TRP A 132 5.76 5.16 -16.61
N ALA A 133 6.26 6.18 -15.92
CA ALA A 133 7.21 7.13 -16.49
C ALA A 133 8.65 6.73 -16.18
N ILE A 134 9.52 6.90 -17.17
CA ILE A 134 10.97 6.90 -17.00
C ILE A 134 11.40 8.36 -17.01
N TYR A 135 11.80 8.88 -15.85
CA TYR A 135 12.36 10.22 -15.74
C TYR A 135 13.85 10.20 -16.10
N PRO A 136 14.36 11.18 -16.86
CA PRO A 136 15.77 11.22 -17.25
C PRO A 136 16.72 11.37 -16.06
N ASP A 137 16.22 11.89 -14.94
CA ASP A 137 16.99 12.11 -13.71
C ASP A 137 17.19 10.83 -12.88
N PHE A 138 16.60 9.70 -13.29
CA PHE A 138 16.82 8.45 -12.59
C PHE A 138 18.28 8.02 -12.71
N ASP A 139 18.90 7.77 -11.57
CA ASP A 139 20.19 7.08 -11.45
C ASP A 139 20.08 5.95 -10.41
N ILE A 140 21.10 5.10 -10.31
CA ILE A 140 21.14 3.93 -9.43
C ILE A 140 21.94 4.25 -8.17
N TYR A 141 21.34 3.94 -7.02
CA TYR A 141 21.93 4.17 -5.71
C TYR A 141 21.93 2.88 -4.91
N ILE A 142 22.87 2.80 -3.97
CA ILE A 142 22.93 1.78 -2.95
C ILE A 142 22.84 2.50 -1.61
N ALA A 143 21.97 2.02 -0.74
CA ALA A 143 21.90 2.48 0.64
C ALA A 143 22.05 1.31 1.61
N ASP A 144 22.52 1.60 2.82
CA ASP A 144 22.42 0.67 3.93
C ASP A 144 20.95 0.53 4.44
N LEU A 145 20.70 -0.36 5.40
CA LEU A 145 19.36 -0.53 5.98
C LEU A 145 18.90 0.67 6.84
N GLN A 146 19.68 1.74 6.94
CA GLN A 146 19.37 2.99 7.61
C GLN A 146 19.10 4.13 6.60
N GLY A 147 19.32 3.90 5.30
CA GLY A 147 19.12 4.90 4.26
C GLY A 147 20.32 5.84 4.05
N ASN A 148 21.53 5.43 4.45
CA ASN A 148 22.78 6.17 4.17
C ASN A 148 23.49 5.67 2.93
#